data_AF-A0A2G9XPZ2-F1
#
_entry.id   AF-A0A2G9XPZ2-F1
#
_cell.length_a   1.000
_cell.length_b   1.000
_cell.length_c   1.000
_cell.angle_alpha   90.00
_cell.angle_beta   90.00
_cell.angle_gamma   90.00
#
_symmetry.space_group_name_H-M   'P 1'
#
loop_
_entity.id
_entity.type
_entity.pdbx_description
1 polymer ?
#
loop_
_entity_poly.entity_id
_entity_poly.type
_entity_poly.pdbx_seq_one_letter_code
_entity_poly.pdbx_strand_id
1 'polypeptide(L)'
;DWLDKDDEVTGMGAENSYYKNLAKPCSSKNGLMDCIDELLMIKGVTKELYYGTQETPALEKCLTIYGDGKININTSPKLVLRALSTDITADIAEKMDEYRKGEGNDLDDVNWYRKIPGLSAGNINSGLIAVKSEYFTITSTGILGNMKENVMGVVKREPEREAVRLLSWKIE
;
A
#
# COMPACT_ATOMS: atom_id res chain seq x y z
N ASP A 1 17.50 -3.69 2.99
CA ASP A 1 18.35 -2.53 3.30
C ASP A 1 17.65 -1.47 4.15
N TRP A 2 16.64 -0.72 3.66
CA TRP A 2 16.06 0.33 4.53
C TRP A 2 15.35 -0.23 5.80
N LEU A 3 14.81 -1.45 5.72
CA LEU A 3 13.91 -2.03 6.72
C LEU A 3 14.50 -3.19 7.55
N ASP A 4 15.48 -3.92 6.99
CA ASP A 4 16.12 -5.05 7.67
C ASP A 4 17.06 -4.57 8.76
N LYS A 5 17.45 -5.46 9.66
CA LYS A 5 18.13 -5.08 10.91
C LYS A 5 19.64 -4.94 10.76
N ASP A 6 20.20 -5.46 9.68
CA ASP A 6 21.63 -5.45 9.42
C ASP A 6 22.05 -4.22 8.61
N ASP A 7 23.33 -4.13 8.26
CA ASP A 7 23.91 -3.03 7.46
C ASP A 7 24.53 -3.59 6.17
N GLU A 8 24.02 -4.75 5.72
CA GLU A 8 24.52 -5.48 4.55
C GLU A 8 23.76 -5.04 3.29
N VAL A 9 24.49 -4.47 2.33
CA VAL A 9 23.88 -3.99 1.09
C VAL A 9 23.40 -5.16 0.23
N THR A 10 22.10 -5.22 -0.08
CA THR A 10 21.53 -6.25 -0.94
C THR A 10 21.39 -5.76 -2.38
N GLY A 11 22.05 -6.44 -3.32
CA GLY A 11 21.91 -6.16 -4.76
C GLY A 11 22.28 -4.72 -5.13
N MET A 12 21.31 -3.93 -5.61
CA MET A 12 21.49 -2.50 -5.93
C MET A 12 21.08 -1.56 -4.78
N GLY A 13 20.88 -2.10 -3.59
CA GLY A 13 20.42 -1.39 -2.41
C GLY A 13 21.39 -0.37 -1.85
N ALA A 14 21.18 0.02 -0.60
CA ALA A 14 21.92 1.05 0.08
C ALA A 14 21.73 0.99 1.58
N GLU A 15 22.85 1.13 2.30
CA GLU A 15 22.92 1.08 3.75
C GLU A 15 23.55 2.35 4.35
N ASN A 16 23.94 2.31 5.63
CA ASN A 16 24.53 3.47 6.30
C ASN A 16 25.73 4.06 5.55
N SER A 17 26.52 3.21 4.90
CA SER A 17 27.65 3.62 4.06
C SER A 17 27.23 4.55 2.91
N TYR A 18 26.02 4.38 2.36
CA TYR A 18 25.45 5.27 1.35
C TYR A 18 24.82 6.51 2.01
N TYR A 19 23.88 6.31 2.94
CA TYR A 19 23.06 7.41 3.48
C TYR A 19 23.86 8.44 4.28
N LYS A 20 24.94 8.04 4.96
CA LYS A 20 25.80 8.98 5.71
C LYS A 20 26.68 9.86 4.81
N ASN A 21 26.83 9.49 3.53
CA ASN A 21 27.61 10.24 2.55
C ASN A 21 26.74 11.18 1.69
N LEU A 22 25.43 11.23 1.91
CA LEU A 22 24.54 12.19 1.24
C LEU A 22 24.81 13.62 1.70
N ALA A 23 24.45 14.60 0.87
CA ALA A 23 24.58 16.02 1.20
C ALA A 23 23.87 16.40 2.51
N LYS A 24 22.77 15.70 2.83
CA LYS A 24 22.14 15.71 4.15
C LYS A 24 22.26 14.29 4.72
N PRO A 25 23.29 14.00 5.53
CA PRO A 25 23.52 12.67 6.07
C PRO A 25 22.33 12.19 6.92
N CYS A 26 21.95 10.94 6.71
CA CYS A 26 21.07 10.19 7.59
C CYS A 26 21.59 8.76 7.78
N SER A 27 20.98 8.00 8.69
CA SER A 27 21.22 6.56 8.82
C SER A 27 20.09 5.80 8.16
N SER A 28 20.37 4.58 7.68
CA SER A 28 19.31 3.62 7.36
C SER A 28 18.39 3.44 8.57
N LYS A 29 17.09 3.25 8.36
CA LYS A 29 16.12 3.10 9.46
C LYS A 29 16.31 1.80 10.22
N ASN A 30 16.70 0.73 9.52
CA ASN A 30 16.90 -0.63 10.00
C ASN A 30 15.74 -1.14 10.86
N GLY A 31 14.53 -0.82 10.42
CA GLY A 31 13.30 -1.12 11.14
C GLY A 31 12.07 -0.65 10.37
N LEU A 32 10.91 -0.81 10.99
CA LEU A 32 9.65 -0.35 10.42
C LEU A 32 9.64 1.17 10.24
N MET A 33 9.01 1.64 9.17
CA MET A 33 8.78 3.06 8.93
C MET A 33 7.77 3.61 9.95
N ASP A 34 8.02 4.82 10.43
CA ASP A 34 7.09 5.60 11.23
C ASP A 34 6.05 6.31 10.35
N CYS A 35 6.44 6.72 9.14
CA CYS A 35 5.54 7.30 8.15
C CYS A 35 5.88 6.85 6.71
N ILE A 36 4.87 6.88 5.83
CA ILE A 36 5.04 6.51 4.43
C ILE A 36 5.98 7.47 3.66
N ASP A 37 6.10 8.72 4.13
CA ASP A 37 6.99 9.73 3.54
C ASP A 37 8.48 9.37 3.66
N GLU A 38 8.84 8.43 4.55
CA GLU A 38 10.20 7.87 4.61
C GLU A 38 10.63 7.23 3.29
N LEU A 39 9.69 6.85 2.41
CA LEU A 39 10.02 6.41 1.05
C LEU A 39 10.87 7.44 0.29
N LEU A 40 10.66 8.74 0.51
CA LEU A 40 11.46 9.81 -0.11
C LEU A 40 12.92 9.83 0.34
N MET A 41 13.27 9.13 1.42
CA MET A 41 14.65 9.00 1.90
C MET A 41 15.36 7.79 1.31
N ILE A 42 14.62 6.85 0.70
CA ILE A 42 15.18 5.63 0.12
C ILE A 42 15.85 5.94 -1.22
N LYS A 43 17.05 5.40 -1.41
CA LYS A 43 17.80 5.50 -2.66
C LYS A 43 16.93 5.11 -3.87
N GLY A 44 16.84 6.03 -4.83
CA GLY A 44 16.11 5.83 -6.10
C GLY A 44 14.66 6.28 -6.08
N VAL A 45 14.07 6.63 -4.93
CA VAL A 45 12.73 7.20 -4.87
C VAL A 45 12.82 8.71 -5.13
N THR A 46 12.27 9.15 -6.26
CA THR A 46 12.17 10.57 -6.58
C THR A 46 10.84 11.15 -6.13
N LYS A 47 10.74 12.48 -6.04
CA LYS A 47 9.47 13.17 -5.73
C LYS A 47 8.42 12.90 -6.79
N GLU A 48 8.82 12.85 -8.06
CA GLU A 48 7.95 12.55 -9.20
C GLU A 48 7.41 11.12 -9.14
N LEU A 49 8.22 10.15 -8.67
CA LEU A 49 7.75 8.78 -8.44
C LEU A 49 6.79 8.72 -7.24
N TYR A 50 7.14 9.40 -6.16
CA TYR A 50 6.38 9.37 -4.91
C TYR A 50 5.01 10.05 -5.03
N TYR A 51 4.99 11.32 -5.45
CA TYR A 51 3.79 12.13 -5.62
C TYR A 51 3.09 11.91 -6.97
N GLY A 52 3.74 11.22 -7.90
CA GLY A 52 3.23 11.03 -9.25
C GLY A 52 3.36 12.29 -10.11
N THR A 53 2.85 12.19 -11.33
CA THR A 53 2.75 13.27 -12.31
C THR A 53 1.34 13.29 -12.90
N GLN A 54 1.12 14.12 -13.93
CA GLN A 54 -0.14 14.07 -14.69
C GLN A 54 -0.31 12.75 -15.45
N GLU A 55 0.79 12.08 -15.79
CA GLU A 55 0.82 10.86 -16.60
C GLU A 55 1.03 9.60 -15.75
N THR A 56 1.71 9.73 -14.61
CA THR A 56 2.10 8.61 -13.74
C THR A 56 1.40 8.70 -12.38
N PRO A 57 0.69 7.65 -11.94
CA PRO A 57 0.08 7.65 -10.62
C PRO A 57 1.10 7.72 -9.49
N ALA A 58 0.71 8.37 -8.40
CA ALA A 58 1.54 8.53 -7.22
C ALA A 58 1.79 7.19 -6.52
N LEU A 59 3.06 6.88 -6.22
CA LEU A 59 3.43 5.69 -5.46
C LEU A 59 2.80 5.69 -4.06
N GLU A 60 2.69 6.86 -3.42
CA GLU A 60 2.07 7.01 -2.10
C GLU A 60 0.61 6.51 -2.07
N LYS A 61 -0.09 6.53 -3.21
CA LYS A 61 -1.48 6.06 -3.34
C LYS A 61 -1.59 4.54 -3.54
N CYS A 62 -0.47 3.85 -3.74
CA CYS A 62 -0.41 2.41 -4.00
C CYS A 62 0.17 1.62 -2.82
N LEU A 63 0.74 2.29 -1.81
CA LEU A 63 1.44 1.66 -0.70
C LEU A 63 0.85 2.08 0.66
N THR A 64 1.14 1.27 1.67
CA THR A 64 0.79 1.56 3.07
C THR A 64 1.83 0.92 3.98
N ILE A 65 2.10 1.54 5.13
CA ILE A 65 2.90 0.96 6.22
C ILE A 65 2.05 0.19 7.24
N TYR A 66 0.72 0.22 7.07
CA TYR A 66 -0.24 -0.45 7.95
C TYR A 66 -0.78 -1.70 7.28
N GLY A 67 -0.79 -2.81 8.01
CA GLY A 67 -1.30 -4.08 7.51
C GLY A 67 -0.65 -5.27 8.20
N ASP A 68 -1.02 -6.45 7.74
CA ASP A 68 -0.39 -7.75 8.07
C ASP A 68 0.51 -8.26 6.92
N GLY A 69 0.77 -7.41 5.92
CA GLY A 69 1.54 -7.75 4.72
C GLY A 69 0.72 -8.33 3.57
N LYS A 70 -0.61 -8.49 3.72
CA LYS A 70 -1.49 -8.96 2.66
C LYS A 70 -2.22 -7.83 1.94
N ILE A 71 -2.47 -8.05 0.66
CA ILE A 71 -3.14 -7.10 -0.24
C ILE A 71 -4.60 -7.52 -0.39
N ASN A 72 -5.52 -6.61 -0.03
CA ASN A 72 -6.94 -6.85 -0.25
C ASN A 72 -7.31 -6.65 -1.72
N ILE A 73 -7.50 -7.75 -2.46
CA ILE A 73 -7.80 -7.70 -3.90
C ILE A 73 -9.19 -7.13 -4.21
N ASN A 74 -10.09 -7.07 -3.22
CA ASN A 74 -11.43 -6.49 -3.37
C ASN A 74 -11.41 -4.96 -3.38
N THR A 75 -10.37 -4.32 -2.81
CA THR A 75 -10.31 -2.86 -2.65
C THR A 75 -9.08 -2.22 -3.30
N SER A 76 -8.08 -3.01 -3.69
CA SER A 76 -6.81 -2.49 -4.20
C SER A 76 -6.95 -1.69 -5.51
N PRO A 77 -6.12 -0.66 -5.72
CA PRO A 77 -6.00 0.00 -7.03
C PRO A 77 -5.57 -0.97 -8.12
N LYS A 78 -5.99 -0.72 -9.37
CA LYS A 78 -5.61 -1.56 -10.53
C LYS A 78 -4.10 -1.74 -10.69
N LEU A 79 -3.30 -0.70 -10.40
CA LEU A 79 -1.85 -0.80 -10.43
C LEU A 79 -1.28 -1.78 -9.39
N VAL A 80 -1.88 -1.82 -8.20
CA VAL A 80 -1.48 -2.78 -7.15
C VAL A 80 -1.85 -4.20 -7.58
N LEU A 81 -3.02 -4.40 -8.21
CA LEU A 81 -3.39 -5.70 -8.77
C LEU A 81 -2.36 -6.17 -9.82
N ARG A 82 -1.94 -5.28 -10.73
CA ARG A 82 -0.90 -5.58 -11.72
C ARG A 82 0.46 -5.93 -11.10
N ALA A 83 0.78 -5.34 -9.95
CA ALA A 83 2.04 -5.59 -9.26
C ALA A 83 2.10 -6.96 -8.56
N LEU A 84 0.96 -7.65 -8.37
CA LEU A 84 0.92 -8.96 -7.72
C LEU A 84 1.62 -10.06 -8.53
N SER A 85 1.70 -9.89 -9.86
CA SER A 85 2.31 -10.87 -10.76
C SER A 85 2.60 -10.28 -12.13
N THR A 86 3.69 -10.73 -12.75
CA THR A 86 4.04 -10.39 -14.14
C THR A 86 3.00 -10.82 -15.15
N ASP A 87 2.14 -11.79 -14.79
CA ASP A 87 1.09 -12.31 -15.67
C ASP A 87 -0.14 -11.39 -15.70
N ILE A 88 -0.26 -10.44 -14.76
CA ILE A 88 -1.40 -9.52 -14.67
C ILE A 88 -1.11 -8.29 -15.54
N THR A 89 -1.52 -8.40 -16.79
CA THR A 89 -1.48 -7.27 -17.73
C THR A 89 -2.47 -6.17 -17.34
N ALA A 90 -2.37 -5.00 -17.99
CA ALA A 90 -3.34 -3.91 -17.78
C ALA A 90 -4.79 -4.35 -18.09
N ASP A 91 -4.98 -5.13 -19.15
CA ASP A 91 -6.28 -5.68 -19.54
C ASP A 91 -6.83 -6.68 -18.50
N ILE A 92 -5.98 -7.55 -17.96
CA ILE A 92 -6.39 -8.49 -16.91
C ILE A 92 -6.77 -7.74 -15.63
N ALA A 93 -6.00 -6.72 -15.24
CA ALA A 93 -6.33 -5.90 -14.08
C ALA A 93 -7.63 -5.11 -14.26
N GLU A 94 -7.96 -4.68 -15.48
CA GLU A 94 -9.26 -4.09 -15.79
C GLU A 94 -10.38 -5.12 -15.59
N LYS A 95 -10.23 -6.33 -16.14
CA LYS A 95 -11.21 -7.41 -15.96
C LYS A 95 -11.39 -7.81 -14.50
N MET A 96 -10.32 -7.82 -13.70
CA MET A 96 -10.42 -8.01 -12.25
C MET A 96 -11.23 -6.89 -11.59
N ASP A 97 -11.00 -5.63 -11.99
CA ASP A 97 -11.71 -4.46 -11.47
C ASP A 97 -13.20 -4.47 -11.85
N GLU A 98 -13.52 -4.86 -13.08
CA GLU A 98 -14.89 -5.04 -13.55
C GLU A 98 -15.58 -6.18 -12.80
N TYR A 99 -14.92 -7.33 -12.66
CA TYR A 99 -15.47 -8.49 -11.94
C TYR A 99 -15.84 -8.14 -10.50
N ARG A 100 -14.93 -7.50 -9.74
CA ARG A 100 -15.22 -7.12 -8.35
C ARG A 100 -16.29 -6.03 -8.19
N LYS A 101 -16.66 -5.34 -9.27
CA LYS A 101 -17.76 -4.35 -9.30
C LYS A 101 -19.07 -4.95 -9.79
N GLY A 102 -19.04 -6.13 -10.41
CA GLY A 102 -20.22 -6.83 -10.90
C GLY A 102 -21.13 -7.30 -9.77
N GLU A 103 -22.43 -7.05 -9.89
CA GLU A 103 -23.42 -7.51 -8.92
C GLU A 103 -23.50 -9.04 -8.87
N GLY A 104 -23.67 -9.59 -7.66
CA GLY A 104 -23.83 -11.03 -7.45
C GLY A 104 -22.53 -11.85 -7.52
N ASN A 105 -21.37 -11.22 -7.77
CA ASN A 105 -20.09 -11.91 -7.70
C ASN A 105 -19.69 -12.20 -6.25
N ASP A 106 -19.35 -13.46 -5.98
CA ASP A 106 -18.80 -13.88 -4.69
C ASP A 106 -17.34 -13.45 -4.57
N LEU A 107 -17.13 -12.43 -3.71
CA LEU A 107 -15.83 -11.86 -3.37
C LEU A 107 -15.36 -12.26 -1.97
N ASP A 108 -16.11 -13.12 -1.26
CA ASP A 108 -15.68 -13.68 0.02
C ASP A 108 -14.69 -14.84 -0.17
N ASP A 109 -14.69 -15.50 -1.33
CA ASP A 109 -13.66 -16.45 -1.74
C ASP A 109 -12.42 -15.73 -2.29
N VAL A 110 -11.29 -15.83 -1.57
CA VAL A 110 -9.98 -15.29 -2.01
C VAL A 110 -9.53 -15.78 -3.39
N ASN A 111 -10.08 -16.90 -3.87
CA ASN A 111 -9.76 -17.46 -5.19
C ASN A 111 -10.64 -16.92 -6.33
N TRP A 112 -11.51 -15.93 -6.09
CA TRP A 112 -12.39 -15.39 -7.14
C TRP A 112 -11.62 -14.91 -8.37
N TYR A 113 -10.36 -14.46 -8.21
CA TYR A 113 -9.50 -14.03 -9.32
C TYR A 113 -9.29 -15.10 -10.39
N ARG A 114 -9.44 -16.39 -10.04
CA ARG A 114 -9.31 -17.52 -10.99
C ARG A 114 -10.47 -17.60 -11.97
N LYS A 115 -11.56 -16.87 -11.73
CA LYS A 115 -12.70 -16.75 -12.66
C LYS A 115 -12.39 -15.78 -13.80
N ILE A 116 -11.31 -15.00 -13.68
CA ILE A 116 -10.89 -14.05 -14.72
C ILE A 116 -10.15 -14.80 -15.82
N PRO A 117 -10.61 -14.71 -17.09
CA PRO A 117 -9.92 -15.32 -18.21
C PRO A 117 -8.47 -14.83 -18.30
N GLY A 118 -7.53 -15.78 -18.37
CA GLY A 118 -6.09 -15.51 -18.35
C GLY A 118 -5.43 -15.66 -16.98
N LEU A 119 -6.21 -15.86 -15.91
CA LEU A 119 -5.69 -16.18 -14.58
C LEU A 119 -6.01 -17.62 -14.17
N SER A 120 -5.08 -18.22 -13.42
CA SER A 120 -5.08 -19.60 -12.96
C SER A 120 -4.40 -19.71 -11.57
N ALA A 121 -4.44 -20.90 -10.98
CA ALA A 121 -4.05 -21.14 -9.58
C ALA A 121 -2.59 -20.84 -9.23
N GLY A 122 -1.71 -20.60 -10.19
CA GLY A 122 -0.29 -20.25 -9.96
C GLY A 122 0.08 -18.79 -10.24
N ASN A 123 -0.83 -17.99 -10.81
CA ASN A 123 -0.46 -16.65 -11.25
C ASN A 123 -0.28 -15.67 -10.09
N ILE A 124 -0.89 -15.91 -8.92
CA ILE A 124 -0.79 -15.03 -7.74
C ILE A 124 -0.40 -15.88 -6.54
N ASN A 125 0.59 -15.42 -5.78
CA ASN A 125 0.96 -16.05 -4.51
C ASN A 125 -0.17 -15.82 -3.48
N SER A 126 -0.83 -16.89 -3.07
CA SER A 126 -1.95 -16.85 -2.11
C SER A 126 -1.56 -16.30 -0.74
N GLY A 127 -0.28 -16.37 -0.36
CA GLY A 127 0.24 -15.79 0.88
C GLY A 127 0.25 -14.26 0.89
N LEU A 128 0.18 -13.61 -0.27
CA LEU A 128 0.22 -12.16 -0.42
C LEU A 128 -1.16 -11.49 -0.53
N ILE A 129 -2.24 -12.25 -0.63
CA ILE A 129 -3.58 -11.72 -0.91
C ILE A 129 -4.58 -11.99 0.21
N ALA A 130 -5.58 -11.11 0.30
CA ALA A 130 -6.73 -11.21 1.18
C ALA A 130 -7.96 -10.62 0.49
N VAL A 131 -9.14 -10.84 1.08
CA VAL A 131 -10.42 -10.25 0.64
C VAL A 131 -11.09 -9.41 1.74
N LYS A 132 -10.49 -9.40 2.93
CA LYS A 132 -10.94 -8.67 4.11
C LYS A 132 -9.79 -7.81 4.63
N SER A 133 -10.12 -6.73 5.32
CA SER A 133 -9.17 -5.87 6.00
C SER A 133 -9.58 -5.67 7.46
N GLU A 134 -8.58 -5.51 8.31
CA GLU A 134 -8.73 -4.98 9.67
C GLU A 134 -8.27 -3.53 9.76
N TYR A 135 -7.62 -3.01 8.72
CA TYR A 135 -7.03 -1.67 8.68
C TYR A 135 -7.85 -0.77 7.77
N PHE A 136 -8.18 0.42 8.26
CA PHE A 136 -9.03 1.37 7.55
C PHE A 136 -8.50 2.79 7.73
N THR A 137 -8.68 3.61 6.69
CA THR A 137 -8.48 5.05 6.77
C THR A 137 -9.85 5.72 6.91
N ILE A 138 -9.99 6.59 7.89
CA ILE A 138 -11.16 7.42 8.13
C ILE A 138 -10.78 8.87 7.86
N THR A 139 -11.47 9.51 6.93
CA THR A 139 -11.37 10.96 6.71
C THR A 139 -12.59 11.62 7.33
N SER A 140 -12.36 12.54 8.27
CA SER A 140 -13.39 13.34 8.93
C SER A 140 -13.22 14.80 8.57
N THR A 141 -14.32 15.49 8.27
CA THR A 141 -14.32 16.91 7.90
C THR A 141 -15.14 17.68 8.93
N GLY A 142 -14.49 18.59 9.66
CA GLY A 142 -15.14 19.55 10.56
C GLY A 142 -15.47 20.85 9.84
N ILE A 143 -16.67 21.39 10.05
CA ILE A 143 -17.10 22.67 9.47
C ILE A 143 -17.65 23.57 10.60
N LEU A 144 -17.10 24.78 10.73
CA LEU A 144 -17.59 25.81 11.64
C LEU A 144 -17.59 27.17 10.93
N GLY A 145 -18.79 27.63 10.54
CA GLY A 145 -18.93 28.82 9.70
C GLY A 145 -18.19 28.64 8.37
N ASN A 146 -17.18 29.48 8.12
CA ASN A 146 -16.34 29.40 6.92
C ASN A 146 -15.06 28.56 7.13
N MET A 147 -14.82 28.05 8.33
CA MET A 147 -13.68 27.18 8.62
C MET A 147 -14.02 25.75 8.25
N LYS A 148 -13.11 25.11 7.51
CA LYS A 148 -13.18 23.69 7.15
C LYS A 148 -11.83 23.06 7.47
N GLU A 149 -11.85 21.98 8.24
CA GLU A 149 -10.66 21.20 8.60
C GLU A 149 -10.89 19.74 8.26
N ASN A 150 -9.87 19.07 7.72
CA ASN A 150 -9.90 17.64 7.44
C ASN A 150 -8.92 16.90 8.35
N VAL A 151 -9.38 15.83 8.97
CA VAL A 151 -8.55 14.93 9.77
C VAL A 151 -8.60 13.55 9.13
N MET A 152 -7.43 13.00 8.84
CA MET A 152 -7.27 11.64 8.36
C MET A 152 -6.71 10.78 9.49
N GLY A 153 -7.41 9.72 9.87
CA GLY A 153 -6.98 8.74 10.86
C GLY A 153 -6.87 7.34 10.28
N VAL A 154 -5.80 6.62 10.61
CA VAL A 154 -5.68 5.18 10.31
C VAL A 154 -6.05 4.40 11.55
N VAL A 155 -6.94 3.43 11.40
CA VAL A 155 -7.46 2.61 12.50
C VAL A 155 -7.26 1.13 12.23
N LYS A 156 -7.12 0.35 13.29
CA LYS A 156 -7.25 -1.11 13.30
C LYS A 156 -8.54 -1.51 14.00
N ARG A 157 -9.38 -2.29 13.31
CA ARG A 157 -10.54 -2.96 13.90
C ARG A 157 -10.07 -4.21 14.64
N GLU A 158 -10.45 -4.34 15.91
CA GLU A 158 -10.15 -5.48 16.78
C GLU A 158 -11.48 -6.21 17.09
N PRO A 159 -11.96 -7.11 16.21
CA PRO A 159 -13.29 -7.69 16.33
C PRO A 159 -13.47 -8.50 17.62
N GLU A 160 -12.42 -9.19 18.08
CA GLU A 160 -12.43 -9.96 19.33
C GLU A 160 -12.69 -9.09 20.57
N ARG A 161 -12.42 -7.78 20.47
CA ARG A 161 -12.59 -6.81 21.56
C ARG A 161 -13.74 -5.84 21.32
N GLU A 162 -14.48 -6.00 20.21
CA GLU A 162 -15.47 -5.05 19.72
C GLU A 162 -14.93 -3.60 19.72
N ALA A 163 -13.64 -3.44 19.39
CA ALA A 163 -12.92 -2.19 19.54
C ALA A 163 -12.34 -1.69 18.21
N VAL A 164 -12.08 -0.39 18.14
CA VAL A 164 -11.33 0.26 17.07
C VAL A 164 -10.16 1.00 17.71
N ARG A 165 -8.95 0.63 17.33
CA ARG A 165 -7.72 1.25 17.80
C ARG A 165 -7.22 2.27 16.79
N LEU A 166 -7.06 3.52 17.22
CA LEU A 166 -6.38 4.54 16.43
C LEU A 166 -4.87 4.23 16.37
N LEU A 167 -4.34 4.12 15.15
CA LEU A 167 -2.90 3.87 14.92
C LEU A 167 -2.15 5.19 14.69
N SER A 168 -2.73 6.07 13.88
CA SER A 168 -2.18 7.39 13.58
C SER A 168 -3.27 8.33 13.12
N TRP A 169 -3.00 9.63 13.18
CA TRP A 169 -3.84 10.65 12.58
C TRP A 169 -3.01 11.86 12.16
N LYS A 170 -3.51 12.61 11.17
CA LYS A 170 -2.95 13.88 10.71
C LYS A 170 -4.05 14.85 10.30
N ILE A 171 -3.74 16.13 10.35
CA ILE A 171 -4.54 17.19 9.73
C ILE A 171 -4.10 17.28 8.26
N GLU A 172 -5.06 17.35 7.33
CA GLU A 172 -4.81 17.54 5.89
C GLU A 172 -5.05 18.98 5.44
#